data_AF-A0A3D4PFS4-F1
#
_entry.id   AF-A0A3D4PFS4-F1
#
_cell.length_a   1.000
_cell.length_b   1.000
_cell.length_c   1.000
_cell.angle_alpha   90.00
_cell.angle_beta   90.00
_cell.angle_gamma   90.00
#
_symmetry.space_group_name_H-M   'P 1'
#
loop_
_entity.id
_entity.type
_entity.pdbx_description
1 polymer ?
#
loop_
_entity_poly.entity_id
_entity_poly.type
_entity_poly.pdbx_seq_one_letter_code
_entity_poly.pdbx_strand_id
1 'polypeptide(L)'
;MPAKRKKLASGAKVRLKAGSTIPEVPPVNADQWTGVVIEAKGRGDALQYIVEWDEETEQRMPADFIKACEETGLFYKMACLPHQDVEACE
;
A
#
# COMPACT_ATOMS: atom_id res chain seq x y z
N MET A 1 24.62 -9.01 -5.98
CA MET A 1 24.13 -9.78 -4.82
C MET A 1 22.63 -9.53 -4.72
N PRO A 2 21.75 -10.56 -4.75
CA PRO A 2 20.31 -10.29 -4.68
C PRO A 2 20.00 -9.77 -3.29
N ALA A 3 19.46 -8.56 -3.19
CA ALA A 3 19.02 -7.99 -1.93
C ALA A 3 18.09 -9.00 -1.25
N LYS A 4 18.52 -9.51 -0.08
CA LYS A 4 17.70 -10.42 0.75
C LYS A 4 16.36 -9.71 0.96
N ARG A 5 15.31 -10.21 0.29
CA ARG A 5 13.93 -9.75 0.46
C ARG A 5 13.52 -10.00 1.90
N LYS A 6 13.80 -9.02 2.77
CA LYS A 6 13.36 -9.04 4.16
C LYS A 6 11.86 -8.80 4.13
N LYS A 7 11.11 -9.73 4.73
CA LYS A 7 9.71 -9.51 5.03
C LYS A 7 9.62 -8.20 5.83
N LEU A 8 8.84 -7.25 5.35
CA LEU A 8 8.54 -6.04 6.11
C LEU A 8 7.82 -6.44 7.39
N ALA A 9 8.33 -5.98 8.51
CA ALA A 9 7.70 -6.17 9.81
C ALA A 9 6.56 -5.16 9.98
N SER A 10 5.60 -5.49 10.84
CA SER A 10 4.62 -4.51 11.32
C SER A 10 5.35 -3.32 11.95
N GLY A 11 4.95 -2.09 11.60
CA GLY A 11 5.63 -0.84 11.97
C GLY A 11 6.67 -0.37 10.95
N ALA A 12 6.97 -1.14 9.90
CA ALA A 12 7.91 -0.69 8.87
C ALA A 12 7.26 0.34 7.95
N LYS A 13 7.97 1.46 7.72
CA LYS A 13 7.56 2.43 6.70
C LYS A 13 7.78 1.87 5.31
N VAL A 14 6.81 2.11 4.45
CA VAL A 14 6.81 1.64 3.08
C VAL A 14 6.30 2.72 2.14
N ARG A 15 6.70 2.59 0.88
CA ARG A 15 6.25 3.42 -0.22
C ARG A 15 5.74 2.56 -1.36
N LEU A 16 4.79 3.07 -2.12
CA LEU A 16 4.39 2.44 -3.37
C LEU A 16 5.40 2.76 -4.46
N LYS A 17 5.62 1.76 -5.32
CA LYS A 17 6.46 1.92 -6.49
C LYS A 17 5.78 2.78 -7.54
N ALA A 18 6.61 3.36 -8.40
CA ALA A 18 6.12 4.15 -9.50
C ALA A 18 5.33 3.26 -10.49
N GLY A 19 4.12 3.66 -10.86
CA GLY A 19 3.19 2.90 -11.70
C GLY A 19 2.35 1.86 -10.95
N SER A 20 2.48 1.75 -9.63
CA SER A 20 1.61 0.87 -8.84
C SER A 20 0.22 1.48 -8.74
N THR A 21 -0.74 0.85 -9.41
CA THR A 21 -2.15 1.16 -9.31
C THR A 21 -2.77 0.36 -8.17
N ILE A 22 -3.72 0.95 -7.45
CA ILE A 22 -4.54 0.18 -6.51
C ILE A 22 -5.55 -0.60 -7.36
N PRO A 23 -5.45 -1.94 -7.44
CA PRO A 23 -6.25 -2.73 -8.37
C PRO A 23 -7.76 -2.65 -8.07
N GLU A 24 -8.11 -2.27 -6.85
CA GLU A 24 -9.47 -2.23 -6.33
C GLU A 24 -10.25 -0.97 -6.73
N VAL A 25 -9.58 0.07 -7.25
CA VAL A 25 -10.20 1.39 -7.50
C VAL A 25 -9.66 2.02 -8.79
N PRO A 26 -10.40 2.97 -9.40
CA PRO A 26 -10.02 3.60 -10.67
C PRO A 26 -8.59 4.18 -10.62
N PRO A 27 -7.95 4.39 -11.78
CA PRO A 27 -6.52 4.67 -11.89
C PRO A 27 -6.15 6.01 -11.24
N VAL A 28 -5.96 5.98 -9.93
CA VAL A 28 -5.26 7.02 -9.18
C VAL A 28 -3.79 6.68 -9.24
N ASN A 29 -2.98 7.66 -9.61
CA ASN A 29 -1.54 7.58 -9.47
C ASN A 29 -1.22 7.62 -7.98
N ALA A 30 -1.17 6.43 -7.35
CA ALA A 30 -0.69 6.23 -6.00
C ALA A 30 0.85 6.24 -5.93
N ASP A 31 1.49 6.76 -6.98
CA ASP A 31 2.92 7.00 -7.06
C ASP A 31 3.39 7.74 -5.81
N GLN A 32 4.38 7.16 -5.13
CA GLN A 32 4.98 7.75 -3.93
C GLN A 32 4.07 7.85 -2.71
N TRP A 33 2.92 7.19 -2.68
CA TRP A 33 2.14 7.08 -1.45
C TRP A 33 2.97 6.33 -0.40
N THR A 34 3.02 6.90 0.79
CA THR A 34 3.72 6.30 1.92
C THR A 34 2.73 5.85 2.98
N GLY A 35 3.12 4.79 3.67
CA GLY A 35 2.38 4.28 4.79
C GLY A 35 3.24 3.40 5.68
N VAL A 36 2.59 2.79 6.65
CA VAL A 36 3.19 1.88 7.61
C VAL A 36 2.57 0.51 7.45
N VAL A 37 3.40 -0.53 7.36
CA VAL A 37 2.90 -1.91 7.37
C VAL A 37 2.29 -2.18 8.73
N ILE A 38 1.00 -2.40 8.80
CA ILE A 38 0.31 -2.81 10.03
C ILE A 38 0.29 -4.33 10.14
N GLU A 39 0.16 -5.04 9.02
CA GLU A 39 0.13 -6.50 9.02
C GLU A 39 0.66 -7.09 7.71
N ALA A 40 1.28 -8.26 7.77
CA ALA A 40 1.71 -9.01 6.60
C ALA A 40 0.95 -10.33 6.51
N LYS A 41 0.12 -10.49 5.48
CA LYS A 41 -0.67 -11.71 5.22
C LYS A 41 -0.01 -12.56 4.15
N GLY A 42 -0.03 -13.88 4.33
CA GLY A 42 0.53 -14.83 3.36
C GLY A 42 2.05 -15.07 3.47
N ARG A 43 2.60 -15.80 2.49
CA ARG A 43 4.01 -16.24 2.41
C ARG A 43 4.43 -16.41 0.95
N GLY A 44 5.72 -16.22 0.67
CA GLY A 44 6.28 -16.36 -0.68
C GLY A 44 5.70 -15.32 -1.64
N ASP A 45 5.30 -15.77 -2.83
CA ASP A 45 4.67 -14.92 -3.87
C ASP A 45 3.25 -14.49 -3.53
N ALA A 46 2.57 -15.17 -2.59
CA ALA A 46 1.25 -14.78 -2.08
C ALA A 46 1.33 -13.79 -0.90
N LEU A 47 2.49 -13.15 -0.70
CA LEU A 47 2.69 -12.20 0.38
C LEU A 47 2.03 -10.86 0.06
N GLN A 48 1.12 -10.46 0.94
CA GLN A 48 0.42 -9.18 0.91
C GLN A 48 0.76 -8.40 2.17
N TYR A 49 0.93 -7.10 2.02
CA TYR A 49 1.11 -6.16 3.12
C TYR A 49 -0.14 -5.32 3.23
N ILE A 50 -0.69 -5.31 4.44
CA ILE A 50 -1.67 -4.33 4.84
C ILE A 50 -0.88 -3.11 5.29
N VAL A 51 -1.01 -2.05 4.50
CA VAL A 51 -0.35 -0.78 4.72
C VAL A 51 -1.41 0.21 5.15
N GLU A 52 -1.19 0.86 6.28
CA GLU A 52 -1.96 2.02 6.72
C GLU A 52 -1.30 3.27 6.17
N TRP A 53 -2.07 4.13 5.52
CA TRP A 53 -1.54 5.35 4.94
C TRP A 53 -1.22 6.39 6.02
N ASP A 54 -0.10 7.10 5.85
CA ASP A 54 0.21 8.23 6.71
C ASP A 54 -0.79 9.39 6.49
N GLU A 55 -0.92 10.27 7.48
CA GLU A 55 -1.80 11.44 7.42
C GLU A 55 -1.49 12.35 6.22
N GLU A 56 -0.23 12.41 5.77
CA GLU A 56 0.16 13.16 4.58
C GLU A 56 -0.44 12.54 3.31
N THR A 57 -0.43 11.21 3.20
CA THR A 57 -1.06 10.49 2.10
C THR A 57 -2.57 10.66 2.16
N GLU A 58 -3.20 10.57 3.34
CA GLU A 58 -4.64 10.83 3.51
C GLU A 58 -5.06 12.23 3.05
N GLN A 59 -4.27 13.26 3.35
CA GLN A 59 -4.56 14.64 2.89
C GLN A 59 -4.41 14.81 1.38
N ARG A 60 -3.59 13.97 0.73
CA ARG A 60 -3.36 13.99 -0.72
C ARG A 60 -4.29 13.03 -1.46
N MET A 61 -5.05 12.19 -0.74
CA MET A 61 -6.01 11.28 -1.36
C MET A 61 -7.12 12.07 -2.04
N PRO A 62 -7.38 11.80 -3.33
CA PRO A 62 -8.51 12.41 -4.00
C PRO A 62 -9.83 11.88 -3.43
N ALA A 63 -10.82 12.76 -3.31
CA ALA A 63 -12.16 12.38 -2.82
C ALA A 63 -12.81 11.27 -3.67
N ASP A 64 -12.49 11.21 -4.98
CA ASP A 64 -12.94 10.14 -5.88
C ASP A 64 -12.42 8.76 -5.44
N PHE A 65 -11.19 8.68 -4.95
CA PHE A 65 -10.62 7.43 -4.43
C PHE A 65 -11.32 7.00 -3.14
N ILE A 66 -11.54 7.93 -2.20
CA ILE A 66 -12.25 7.67 -0.95
C ILE A 66 -13.64 7.13 -1.25
N LYS A 67 -14.37 7.80 -2.14
CA LYS A 67 -15.71 7.40 -2.55
C LYS A 67 -15.71 6.01 -3.21
N ALA A 68 -14.77 5.73 -4.11
CA ALA A 68 -14.69 4.42 -4.76
C ALA A 68 -14.33 3.29 -3.77
N CYS A 69 -13.49 3.56 -2.77
CA CYS A 69 -13.26 2.65 -1.65
C CYS A 69 -14.53 2.43 -0.81
N GLU A 70 -15.29 3.49 -0.49
CA GLU A 70 -16.56 3.35 0.23
C GLU A 70 -17.60 2.55 -0.58
N GLU A 71 -17.70 2.77 -1.89
CA GLU A 71 -18.60 2.03 -2.79
C GLU A 71 -18.25 0.54 -2.91
N THR A 72 -16.96 0.20 -2.78
CA THR A 72 -16.47 -1.19 -2.76
C THR A 72 -16.46 -1.81 -1.36
N GLY A 73 -16.76 -1.03 -0.32
CA GLY A 73 -16.71 -1.48 1.08
C GLY A 73 -15.28 -1.65 1.61
N LEU A 74 -14.30 -0.98 1.00
CA LEU A 74 -12.90 -1.02 1.36
C LEU A 74 -12.52 0.17 2.25
N PHE A 75 -11.60 -0.07 3.18
CA PHE A 75 -11.06 0.98 4.02
C PHE A 75 -10.01 1.78 3.24
N TYR A 76 -10.34 2.98 2.77
CA TYR A 76 -9.39 3.83 2.02
C TYR A 76 -8.11 4.14 2.81
N LYS A 77 -8.17 4.12 4.14
CA LYS A 77 -7.01 4.30 5.05
C LYS A 77 -6.04 3.12 5.06
N MET A 78 -6.47 1.94 4.62
CA MET A 78 -5.65 0.72 4.62
C MET A 78 -5.71 0.03 3.26
N ALA A 79 -4.57 -0.16 2.63
CA ALA A 79 -4.51 -0.92 1.38
C ALA A 79 -3.87 -2.29 1.61
N CYS A 80 -4.48 -3.31 1.03
CA CYS A 80 -3.85 -4.62 0.91
C CYS A 80 -3.09 -4.68 -0.42
N LEU A 81 -1.77 -4.61 -0.35
CA LEU A 81 -0.92 -4.55 -1.53
C LEU A 81 0.01 -5.76 -1.58
N PRO A 82 0.24 -6.34 -2.77
CA PRO A 82 1.19 -7.42 -2.90
C PRO A 82 2.61 -6.87 -2.66
N HIS A 83 3.49 -7.72 -2.13
CA HIS A 83 4.87 -7.34 -1.79
C HIS A 83 5.69 -6.79 -2.97
N GLN A 84 5.24 -6.98 -4.20
CA GLN A 84 5.93 -6.55 -5.42
C GLN A 84 5.73 -5.06 -5.71
N ASP A 85 4.59 -4.51 -5.30
CA ASP A 85 4.17 -3.11 -5.51
C ASP A 85 4.59 -2.18 -4.37
N VAL A 86 5.05 -2.77 -3.26
CA VAL A 86 5.47 -2.06 -2.05
C VAL A 86 6.98 -2.14 -1.90
N GLU A 87 7.60 -1.03 -1.52
CA GLU A 87 9.03 -0.91 -1.25
C GLU A 87 9.27 -0.38 0.16
N ALA A 88 10.28 -0.93 0.84
CA ALA A 88 10.67 -0.47 2.17
C ALA A 88 11.24 0.95 2.11
N CYS A 89 10.79 1.84 2.98
CA CYS A 89 11.45 3.13 3.20
C CYS A 89 12.30 3.01 4.47
N GLU A 90 13.62 3.10 4.35
CA GLU A 90 14.55 3.19 5.50
C GLU A 90 14.51 4.59 6.14
#